data_AF-A0A819D9U7-F1
#
_entry.id   AF-A0A819D9U7-F1
#
_cell.length_a   1.000
_cell.length_b   1.000
_cell.length_c   1.000
_cell.angle_alpha   90.00
_cell.angle_beta   90.00
_cell.angle_gamma   90.00
#
_symmetry.space_group_name_H-M   'P 1'
#
loop_
_entity.id
_entity.type
_entity.pdbx_description
1 polymer ?
#
loop_
_entity_poly.entity_id
_entity_poly.type
_entity_poly.pdbx_seq_one_letter_code
_entity_poly.pdbx_strand_id
1 'polypeptide(L)'
;MTRIKRPLFGGAIQAFLPDGFIDASSIRLVPNNQEVFMHAQSDQSIIVEILERVNEVSDENAIKYHFDALAEANDAQNTQDHIVDKIQSIPINSLIVQRLTSAWYLFGRQQVSKYNEHAKNIVYIHLCLLRLGGDLATDLLISFNDPVFVSEQSSSNDQQNQNGSRWTLNDFEEFFRSLEVVDYGLFLPSSSDDNSQSNDIIMS
;
A
#
# COMPACT_ATOMS: atom_id res chain seq x y z
N MET A 1 -6.84 -21.44 15.29
CA MET A 1 -6.08 -20.31 15.88
C MET A 1 -6.92 -19.06 15.69
N THR A 2 -7.08 -18.23 16.73
CA THR A 2 -7.83 -16.97 16.62
C THR A 2 -6.95 -15.95 15.92
N ARG A 3 -7.38 -15.41 14.77
CA ARG A 3 -6.70 -14.27 14.13
C ARG A 3 -6.83 -13.03 15.01
N ILE A 4 -5.72 -12.34 15.26
CA ILE A 4 -5.65 -11.15 16.11
C ILE A 4 -5.29 -9.97 15.21
N LYS A 5 -6.05 -8.87 15.28
CA LYS A 5 -5.70 -7.64 14.56
C LYS A 5 -4.40 -7.06 15.14
N ARG A 6 -3.52 -6.61 14.27
CA ARG A 6 -2.26 -5.97 14.63
C ARG A 6 -2.38 -4.47 14.52
N PRO A 7 -1.77 -3.71 15.44
CA PRO A 7 -1.74 -2.25 15.36
C PRO A 7 -0.79 -1.82 14.23
N LEU A 8 -1.23 -0.81 13.48
CA LEU A 8 -0.48 -0.07 12.47
C LEU A 8 -0.50 1.42 12.88
N PHE A 9 0.52 2.18 12.52
CA PHE A 9 0.65 3.61 12.82
C PHE A 9 0.44 3.91 14.32
N GLY A 10 1.18 3.22 15.18
CA GLY A 10 1.06 3.38 16.63
C GLY A 10 -0.29 2.91 17.21
N GLY A 11 -1.08 2.15 16.46
CA GLY A 11 -2.40 1.65 16.87
C GLY A 11 -3.59 2.49 16.39
N ALA A 12 -3.34 3.57 15.64
CA ALA A 12 -4.41 4.35 15.03
C ALA A 12 -5.16 3.57 13.93
N ILE A 13 -4.52 2.55 13.34
CA ILE A 13 -5.13 1.59 12.44
C ILE A 13 -4.90 0.17 12.98
N GLN A 14 -5.83 -0.74 12.71
CA GLN A 14 -5.64 -2.17 13.00
C GLN A 14 -6.17 -3.07 11.88
N ALA A 15 -5.47 -4.18 11.60
CA ALA A 15 -5.84 -5.14 10.55
C ALA A 15 -5.34 -6.56 10.85
N PHE A 16 -5.94 -7.57 10.20
CA PHE A 16 -5.39 -8.92 10.17
C PHE A 16 -4.24 -9.00 9.17
N LEU A 17 -3.02 -9.07 9.69
CA LEU A 17 -1.85 -9.35 8.85
C LEU A 17 -1.82 -10.82 8.45
N PRO A 18 -1.38 -11.12 7.22
CA PRO A 18 -1.23 -12.49 6.78
C PRO A 18 -0.09 -13.18 7.55
N ASP A 19 -0.19 -14.51 7.69
CA ASP A 19 0.76 -15.27 8.49
C ASP A 19 2.18 -15.22 7.91
N GLY A 20 3.21 -15.33 8.76
CA GLY A 20 4.60 -15.34 8.31
C GLY A 20 5.16 -13.98 7.87
N PHE A 21 4.50 -12.88 8.25
CA PHE A 21 5.02 -11.53 7.98
C PHE A 21 6.22 -11.18 8.86
N ILE A 22 7.10 -10.36 8.30
CA ILE A 22 8.17 -9.64 8.97
C ILE A 22 7.88 -8.15 8.80
N ASP A 23 7.83 -7.42 9.89
CA ASP A 23 7.74 -5.96 9.87
C ASP A 23 9.11 -5.37 9.49
N ALA A 24 9.17 -4.64 8.38
CA ALA A 24 10.41 -4.09 7.86
C ALA A 24 11.00 -3.00 8.77
N SER A 25 10.20 -2.35 9.64
CA SER A 25 10.68 -1.36 10.60
C SER A 25 11.68 -1.97 11.60
N SER A 26 11.63 -3.29 11.81
CA SER A 26 12.57 -4.02 12.67
C SER A 26 13.98 -4.13 12.09
N ILE A 27 14.15 -3.92 10.78
CA ILE A 27 15.42 -4.10 10.07
C ILE A 27 15.90 -2.86 9.31
N ARG A 28 15.01 -1.92 9.00
CA ARG A 28 15.32 -0.68 8.29
C ARG A 28 14.42 0.45 8.76
N LEU A 29 14.86 1.68 8.54
CA LEU A 29 14.00 2.85 8.72
C LEU A 29 12.90 2.83 7.66
N VAL A 30 11.65 2.98 8.11
CA VAL A 30 10.45 3.14 7.27
C VAL A 30 9.88 4.53 7.57
N PRO A 31 9.48 5.32 6.55
CA PRO A 31 8.83 6.61 6.78
C PRO A 31 7.60 6.49 7.69
N ASN A 32 7.33 7.51 8.51
CA ASN A 32 6.22 7.47 9.47
C ASN A 32 4.83 7.35 8.83
N ASN A 33 4.70 7.74 7.56
CA ASN A 33 3.47 7.61 6.78
C ASN A 33 3.36 6.24 6.09
N GLN A 34 4.28 5.31 6.34
CA GLN A 34 4.31 3.97 5.76
C GLN A 34 4.40 2.86 6.81
N GLU A 35 3.76 1.74 6.53
CA GLU A 35 3.93 0.46 7.21
C GLU A 35 4.29 -0.59 6.16
N VAL A 36 5.40 -1.32 6.35
CA VAL A 36 5.91 -2.25 5.35
C VAL A 36 6.07 -3.65 5.94
N PHE A 37 5.32 -4.60 5.40
CA PHE A 37 5.34 -6.00 5.79
C PHE A 37 5.89 -6.86 4.66
N MET A 38 6.86 -7.71 4.97
CA MET A 38 7.50 -8.62 4.01
C MET A 38 7.17 -10.06 4.36
N HIS A 39 7.06 -10.94 3.38
CA HIS A 39 6.94 -12.36 3.63
C HIS A 39 8.30 -12.94 4.05
N ALA A 40 8.35 -13.79 5.08
CA ALA A 40 9.61 -14.28 5.64
C ALA A 40 10.46 -15.15 4.69
N GLN A 41 9.83 -15.75 3.68
CA GLN A 41 10.46 -16.75 2.80
C GLN A 41 10.35 -16.43 1.31
N SER A 42 9.70 -15.33 0.93
CA SER A 42 9.51 -14.92 -0.46
C SER A 42 9.73 -13.41 -0.57
N ASP A 43 9.88 -12.90 -1.79
CA ASP A 43 10.04 -11.46 -2.03
C ASP A 43 8.71 -10.70 -2.06
N GLN A 44 7.65 -11.27 -1.47
CA GLN A 44 6.34 -10.63 -1.38
C GLN A 44 6.32 -9.54 -0.31
N SER A 45 5.61 -8.46 -0.58
CA SER A 45 5.45 -7.38 0.40
C SER A 45 4.05 -6.76 0.35
N ILE A 46 3.51 -6.42 1.51
CA ILE A 46 2.33 -5.55 1.66
C ILE A 46 2.81 -4.23 2.25
N ILE A 47 2.46 -3.12 1.62
CA ILE A 47 2.77 -1.77 2.09
C ILE A 47 1.46 -1.03 2.29
N VAL A 48 1.33 -0.35 3.43
CA VAL A 48 0.25 0.61 3.69
C VAL A 48 0.88 1.99 3.73
N GLU A 49 0.36 2.92 2.97
CA GLU A 49 0.89 4.28 2.86
C GLU A 49 -0.24 5.32 2.98
N ILE A 50 0.02 6.34 3.79
CA ILE A 50 -0.85 7.51 3.96
C ILE A 50 -0.34 8.60 3.03
N LEU A 51 -1.20 8.99 2.07
CA LEU A 51 -0.91 9.97 1.05
C LEU A 51 -1.91 11.13 1.09
N GLU A 52 -1.48 12.29 0.60
CA GLU A 52 -2.40 13.38 0.30
C GLU A 52 -3.39 12.95 -0.79
N ARG A 53 -4.63 13.40 -0.69
CA ARG A 53 -5.66 13.10 -1.67
C ARG A 53 -5.37 13.76 -3.01
N VAL A 54 -5.40 12.97 -4.08
CA VAL A 54 -5.32 13.48 -5.46
C VAL A 54 -6.67 14.10 -5.88
N ASN A 55 -6.74 15.41 -6.10
CA ASN A 55 -8.02 16.10 -6.30
C ASN A 55 -8.39 16.33 -7.77
N GLU A 56 -7.42 16.27 -8.66
CA GLU A 56 -7.51 16.71 -10.06
C GLU A 56 -8.05 15.62 -11.00
N VAL A 57 -8.35 14.43 -10.46
CA VAL A 57 -8.75 13.26 -11.23
C VAL A 57 -9.97 12.56 -10.63
N SER A 58 -10.71 11.83 -11.47
CA SER A 58 -11.79 10.95 -10.99
C SER A 58 -11.24 9.87 -10.06
N ASP A 59 -12.08 9.28 -9.21
CA ASP A 59 -11.64 8.23 -8.29
C ASP A 59 -11.00 7.02 -9.00
N GLU A 60 -11.52 6.64 -10.17
CA GLU A 60 -10.92 5.59 -11.02
C GLU A 60 -9.53 5.99 -11.54
N ASN A 61 -9.33 7.27 -11.84
CA ASN A 61 -8.04 7.76 -12.34
C ASN A 61 -7.06 8.04 -11.20
N ALA A 62 -7.53 8.24 -9.96
CA ALA A 62 -6.68 8.38 -8.79
C ALA A 62 -5.87 7.11 -8.51
N ILE A 63 -6.48 5.93 -8.63
CA ILE A 63 -5.74 4.67 -8.46
C ILE A 63 -4.76 4.40 -9.60
N LYS A 64 -5.06 4.84 -10.83
CA LYS A 64 -4.11 4.80 -11.95
C LYS A 64 -2.92 5.73 -11.69
N TYR A 65 -3.20 6.96 -11.27
CA TYR A 65 -2.16 7.94 -10.92
C TYR A 65 -1.18 7.38 -9.87
N HIS A 66 -1.70 6.75 -8.81
CA HIS A 66 -0.86 6.10 -7.80
C HIS A 66 -0.07 4.91 -8.36
N PHE A 67 -0.65 4.12 -9.27
CA PHE A 67 0.07 3.03 -9.95
C PHE A 67 1.22 3.53 -10.83
N ASP A 68 0.98 4.62 -11.56
CA ASP A 68 1.98 5.25 -12.44
C ASP A 68 3.11 5.86 -11.61
N ALA A 69 2.79 6.55 -10.51
CA ALA A 69 3.79 7.09 -9.57
C ALA A 69 4.67 5.98 -8.95
N LEU A 70 4.09 4.82 -8.62
CA LEU A 70 4.86 3.65 -8.17
C LEU A 70 5.78 3.11 -9.27
N ALA A 71 5.35 3.13 -10.54
CA ALA A 71 6.18 2.72 -11.67
C ALA A 71 7.39 3.65 -11.86
N GLU A 72 7.16 4.96 -11.78
CA GLU A 72 8.20 5.98 -11.89
C GLU A 72 9.24 5.85 -10.78
N ALA A 73 8.82 5.62 -9.53
CA ALA A 73 9.72 5.39 -8.40
C ALA A 73 10.58 4.11 -8.54
N ASN A 74 10.15 3.16 -9.37
CA ASN A 74 10.84 1.91 -9.66
C ASN A 74 11.66 1.95 -10.97
N ASP A 75 11.88 3.14 -11.55
CA ASP A 75 12.55 3.34 -12.84
C ASP A 75 11.90 2.60 -14.03
N ALA A 76 10.60 2.27 -13.94
CA ALA A 76 9.84 1.67 -15.04
C ALA A 76 9.39 2.76 -16.03
N GLN A 77 10.36 3.37 -16.71
CA GLN A 77 10.17 4.61 -17.48
C GLN A 77 9.45 4.44 -18.83
N ASN A 78 9.35 3.23 -19.39
CA ASN A 78 8.56 3.02 -20.60
C ASN A 78 7.13 2.59 -20.24
N THR A 79 6.14 3.15 -20.92
CA THR A 79 4.72 2.74 -20.84
C THR A 79 4.48 1.27 -21.22
N GLN A 80 5.45 0.60 -21.83
CA GLN A 80 5.41 -0.85 -22.08
C GLN A 80 5.87 -1.69 -20.88
N ASP A 81 6.53 -1.06 -19.90
CA ASP A 81 7.07 -1.73 -18.71
C ASP A 81 6.08 -1.73 -17.54
N HIS A 82 4.94 -1.02 -17.63
CA HIS A 82 3.86 -1.11 -16.64
C HIS A 82 2.49 -1.23 -17.33
N ILE A 83 1.77 -2.31 -17.05
CA ILE A 83 0.48 -2.63 -17.68
C ILE A 83 -0.59 -2.76 -16.60
N VAL A 84 -1.70 -2.06 -16.78
CA VAL A 84 -2.90 -2.27 -15.95
C VAL A 84 -3.77 -3.35 -16.58
N ASP A 85 -3.95 -4.46 -15.87
CA ASP A 85 -4.76 -5.58 -16.34
C ASP A 85 -6.21 -5.50 -15.85
N LYS A 86 -6.45 -4.90 -14.66
CA LYS A 86 -7.79 -4.80 -14.06
C LYS A 86 -7.93 -3.57 -13.19
N ILE A 87 -9.06 -2.87 -13.31
CA ILE A 87 -9.52 -1.85 -12.38
C ILE A 87 -10.98 -2.13 -12.04
N GLN A 88 -11.34 -2.01 -10.76
CA GLN A 88 -12.74 -2.13 -10.32
C GLN A 88 -12.99 -1.29 -9.06
N SER A 89 -14.21 -0.79 -8.92
CA SER A 89 -14.66 -0.17 -7.67
C SER A 89 -14.90 -1.24 -6.60
N ILE A 90 -14.59 -0.89 -5.35
CA ILE A 90 -14.92 -1.69 -4.18
C ILE A 90 -16.12 -1.04 -3.50
N PRO A 91 -17.23 -1.75 -3.27
CA PRO A 91 -18.34 -1.22 -2.51
C PRO A 91 -17.89 -0.82 -1.10
N ILE A 92 -18.00 0.46 -0.74
CA ILE A 92 -17.53 0.98 0.55
C ILE A 92 -18.24 0.32 1.75
N ASN A 93 -19.48 -0.17 1.55
CA ASN A 93 -20.22 -0.93 2.56
C ASN A 93 -19.66 -2.35 2.82
N SER A 94 -18.72 -2.81 2.00
CA SER A 94 -18.00 -4.08 2.19
C SER A 94 -16.68 -3.90 2.95
N LEU A 95 -16.39 -2.69 3.44
CA LEU A 95 -15.19 -2.31 4.18
C LEU A 95 -15.56 -1.83 5.58
N ILE A 96 -14.66 -2.02 6.54
CA ILE A 96 -14.84 -1.58 7.93
C ILE A 96 -14.49 -0.09 8.10
N VAL A 97 -13.49 0.40 7.35
CA VAL A 97 -13.06 1.80 7.38
C VAL A 97 -14.25 2.73 7.09
N GLN A 98 -14.55 3.60 8.05
CA GLN A 98 -15.60 4.61 7.91
C GLN A 98 -15.07 5.85 7.19
N ARG A 99 -15.97 6.77 6.81
CA ARG A 99 -15.65 8.05 6.16
C ARG A 99 -15.02 7.92 4.75
N LEU A 100 -15.13 6.74 4.14
CA LEU A 100 -14.73 6.55 2.75
C LEU A 100 -15.70 7.25 1.79
N THR A 101 -15.14 8.02 0.84
CA THR A 101 -15.90 8.53 -0.31
C THR A 101 -15.93 7.51 -1.43
N SER A 102 -14.87 6.73 -1.56
CA SER A 102 -14.71 5.71 -2.59
C SER A 102 -13.58 4.76 -2.25
N ALA A 103 -13.63 3.58 -2.85
CA ALA A 103 -12.58 2.59 -2.74
C ALA A 103 -12.41 1.90 -4.10
N TRP A 104 -11.16 1.68 -4.50
CA TRP A 104 -10.81 1.11 -5.80
C TRP A 104 -9.75 0.04 -5.66
N TYR A 105 -9.80 -0.94 -6.55
CA TYR A 105 -8.81 -1.98 -6.68
C TYR A 105 -8.21 -1.93 -8.08
N LEU A 106 -6.89 -2.05 -8.16
CA LEU A 106 -6.15 -2.16 -9.42
C LEU A 106 -5.22 -3.35 -9.35
N PHE A 107 -5.15 -4.12 -10.43
CA PHE A 107 -4.11 -5.12 -10.64
C PHE A 107 -3.35 -4.76 -11.91
N GLY A 108 -2.04 -4.76 -11.81
CA GLY A 108 -1.14 -4.50 -12.92
C GLY A 108 0.19 -5.23 -12.76
N ARG A 109 1.01 -5.10 -13.79
CA ARG A 109 2.33 -5.74 -13.88
C ARG A 109 3.37 -4.70 -14.18
N GLN A 110 4.49 -4.74 -13.47
CA GLN A 110 5.65 -3.91 -13.75
C GLN A 110 6.85 -4.80 -14.11
N GLN A 111 7.60 -4.41 -15.14
CA GLN A 111 8.83 -5.07 -15.55
C GLN A 111 10.00 -4.29 -14.97
N VAL A 112 10.68 -4.87 -13.98
CA VAL A 112 11.83 -4.22 -13.34
C VAL A 112 13.11 -4.85 -13.89
N SER A 113 13.87 -4.07 -14.65
CA SER A 113 15.23 -4.45 -15.05
C SER A 113 16.18 -4.02 -13.93
N LYS A 114 16.64 -4.95 -13.10
CA LYS A 114 17.75 -4.67 -12.18
C LYS A 114 19.05 -4.76 -12.99
N TYR A 115 19.80 -3.65 -13.03
CA TYR A 115 21.24 -3.57 -13.34
C TYR A 115 21.82 -4.69 -14.21
N ASN A 116 21.96 -4.44 -15.52
CA ASN A 116 22.79 -5.23 -16.45
C ASN A 116 22.47 -6.73 -16.62
N GLU A 117 21.36 -7.24 -16.09
CA GLU A 117 20.92 -8.61 -16.37
C GLU A 117 19.92 -8.66 -17.53
N HIS A 118 20.12 -9.60 -18.44
CA HIS A 118 19.16 -9.92 -19.52
C HIS A 118 17.83 -10.50 -18.98
N ALA A 119 17.73 -10.76 -17.67
CA ALA A 119 16.54 -11.30 -17.03
C ALA A 119 15.56 -10.18 -16.66
N LYS A 120 14.40 -10.18 -17.33
CA LYS A 120 13.27 -9.30 -17.01
C LYS A 120 12.46 -9.90 -15.87
N ASN A 121 12.56 -9.32 -14.68
CA ASN A 121 11.71 -9.72 -13.55
C ASN A 121 10.37 -9.00 -13.68
N ILE A 122 9.28 -9.78 -13.66
CA ILE A 122 7.92 -9.24 -13.66
C ILE A 122 7.45 -9.19 -12.21
N VAL A 123 6.93 -8.05 -11.79
CA VAL A 123 6.29 -7.89 -10.49
C VAL A 123 4.80 -7.69 -10.71
N TYR A 124 4.00 -8.55 -10.10
CA TYR A 124 2.56 -8.38 -10.02
C TYR A 124 2.27 -7.42 -8.87
N ILE A 125 1.47 -6.39 -9.14
CA ILE A 125 1.16 -5.35 -8.17
C ILE A 125 -0.36 -5.25 -8.05
N HIS A 126 -0.83 -5.46 -6.84
CA HIS A 126 -2.22 -5.28 -6.44
C HIS A 126 -2.32 -4.01 -5.60
N LEU A 127 -3.14 -3.06 -6.01
CA LEU A 127 -3.42 -1.84 -5.26
C LEU A 127 -4.84 -1.85 -4.74
N CYS A 128 -5.00 -1.40 -3.51
CA CYS A 128 -6.27 -0.98 -2.93
C CYS A 128 -6.15 0.49 -2.52
N LEU A 129 -6.95 1.36 -3.13
CA LEU A 129 -7.03 2.76 -2.79
C LEU A 129 -8.28 3.01 -1.97
N LEU A 130 -8.12 3.47 -0.73
CA LEU A 130 -9.19 3.84 0.18
C LEU A 130 -9.20 5.35 0.36
N ARG A 131 -10.22 6.02 -0.19
CA ARG A 131 -10.27 7.50 -0.22
C ARG A 131 -11.10 8.03 0.94
N LEU A 132 -10.46 8.72 1.88
CA LEU A 132 -11.12 9.36 3.02
C LEU A 132 -11.63 10.75 2.64
N GLY A 133 -12.86 11.06 3.04
CA GLY A 133 -13.54 12.32 2.71
C GLY A 133 -13.59 13.35 3.84
N GLY A 134 -14.12 14.52 3.49
CA GLY A 134 -14.28 15.64 4.42
C GLY A 134 -12.96 16.34 4.70
N ASP A 135 -12.75 16.69 5.96
CA ASP A 135 -11.57 17.36 6.51
C ASP A 135 -10.29 16.52 6.51
N LEU A 136 -10.38 15.20 6.29
CA LEU A 136 -9.20 14.33 6.23
C LEU A 136 -8.44 14.47 4.90
N ALA A 137 -9.18 14.56 3.79
CA ALA A 137 -8.63 14.66 2.43
C ALA A 137 -7.39 13.75 2.21
N THR A 138 -7.53 12.46 2.53
CA THR A 138 -6.43 11.48 2.53
C THR A 138 -6.71 10.34 1.55
N ASP A 139 -5.67 9.89 0.85
CA ASP A 139 -5.66 8.62 0.14
C ASP A 139 -4.85 7.60 0.96
N LEU A 140 -5.52 6.56 1.45
CA LEU A 140 -4.86 5.42 2.10
C LEU A 140 -4.62 4.34 1.05
N LEU A 141 -3.37 4.19 0.63
CA LEU A 141 -2.95 3.28 -0.43
C LEU A 141 -2.38 2.01 0.19
N ILE A 142 -2.90 0.85 -0.22
CA ILE A 142 -2.33 -0.44 0.12
C ILE A 142 -1.80 -1.09 -1.15
N SER A 143 -0.51 -1.45 -1.17
CA SER A 143 0.09 -2.19 -2.27
C SER A 143 0.51 -3.60 -1.83
N PHE A 144 0.29 -4.58 -2.69
CA PHE A 144 0.81 -5.93 -2.55
C PHE A 144 1.64 -6.28 -3.77
N ASN A 145 2.94 -6.43 -3.54
CA ASN A 145 3.93 -6.76 -4.56
C ASN A 145 4.20 -8.26 -4.52
N ASP A 146 4.06 -8.90 -5.68
CA ASP A 146 4.24 -10.33 -5.88
C ASP A 146 5.22 -10.58 -7.03
N PRO A 147 6.53 -10.67 -6.76
CA PRO A 147 7.54 -10.89 -7.80
C PRO A 147 7.43 -12.29 -8.41
N VAL A 148 7.49 -12.35 -9.74
CA VAL A 148 7.50 -13.56 -10.57
C VAL A 148 8.85 -13.66 -11.29
N PHE A 149 9.61 -14.69 -10.92
CA PHE A 149 10.89 -15.02 -11.57
C PHE A 149 10.63 -15.85 -12.83
N VAL A 150 10.90 -15.27 -14.01
CA VAL A 150 10.83 -15.99 -15.28
C VAL A 150 12.26 -16.35 -15.68
N SER A 151 12.69 -17.58 -15.42
CA SER A 151 13.96 -18.10 -15.96
C SER A 151 13.74 -18.70 -17.36
N GLU A 152 14.69 -18.52 -18.28
CA GLU A 152 14.64 -19.05 -19.66
C GLU A 152 14.66 -20.60 -19.75
N GLN A 153 14.72 -21.31 -18.62
CA GLN A 153 14.73 -22.78 -18.56
C GLN A 153 13.57 -23.40 -17.78
N SER A 154 12.47 -22.69 -17.56
CA SER A 154 11.30 -23.25 -16.84
C SER A 154 10.42 -24.14 -17.73
N SER A 155 11.00 -25.26 -18.19
CA SER A 155 10.21 -26.46 -18.48
C SER A 155 9.79 -27.03 -17.13
N SER A 156 8.48 -27.10 -16.89
CA SER A 156 7.79 -27.92 -15.90
C SER A 156 8.69 -28.71 -14.93
N ASN A 157 8.93 -28.19 -13.70
CA ASN A 157 8.98 -28.98 -12.44
C ASN A 157 9.62 -28.29 -11.21
N ASP A 158 10.20 -27.09 -11.29
CA ASP A 158 10.87 -26.48 -10.11
C ASP A 158 10.01 -25.53 -9.25
N GLN A 159 8.68 -25.73 -9.21
CA GLN A 159 7.79 -25.02 -8.27
C GLN A 159 7.55 -25.76 -6.94
N GLN A 160 8.31 -26.82 -6.63
CA GLN A 160 8.01 -27.71 -5.49
C GLN A 160 8.84 -27.56 -4.22
N ASN A 161 9.69 -26.54 -4.06
CA ASN A 161 10.48 -26.38 -2.81
C ASN A 161 10.61 -24.93 -2.31
N GLN A 162 9.49 -24.25 -2.09
CA GLN A 162 9.43 -23.10 -1.16
C GLN A 162 8.52 -23.52 0.00
N ASN A 163 9.10 -23.89 1.14
CA ASN A 163 8.42 -24.46 2.32
C ASN A 163 7.68 -23.39 3.18
N GLY A 164 6.97 -22.49 2.51
CA GLY A 164 6.06 -21.52 3.07
C GLY A 164 5.10 -21.09 1.97
N SER A 165 3.80 -21.31 2.17
CA SER A 165 2.80 -20.88 1.21
C SER A 165 2.88 -19.35 1.08
N ARG A 166 3.33 -18.88 -0.09
CA ARG A 166 3.28 -17.47 -0.49
C ARG A 166 1.91 -16.87 -0.15
N TRP A 167 1.87 -15.59 0.18
CA TRP A 167 0.60 -14.90 0.34
C TRP A 167 -0.20 -14.94 -0.95
N THR A 168 -1.50 -15.17 -0.80
CA THR A 168 -2.45 -15.22 -1.91
C THR A 168 -3.19 -13.90 -2.03
N LEU A 169 -3.91 -13.73 -3.15
CA LEU A 169 -4.84 -12.61 -3.29
C LEU A 169 -5.91 -12.61 -2.19
N ASN A 170 -6.34 -13.77 -1.70
CA ASN A 170 -7.30 -13.84 -0.61
C ASN A 170 -6.73 -13.28 0.70
N ASP A 171 -5.45 -13.52 0.98
CA ASP A 171 -4.77 -12.95 2.14
C ASP A 171 -4.70 -11.42 2.06
N PHE A 172 -4.42 -10.89 0.87
CA PHE A 172 -4.44 -9.46 0.61
C PHE A 172 -5.85 -8.86 0.75
N GLU A 173 -6.87 -9.51 0.19
CA GLU A 173 -8.26 -9.08 0.32
C GLU A 173 -8.74 -9.08 1.77
N GLU A 174 -8.40 -10.11 2.53
CA GLU A 174 -8.74 -10.15 3.94
C GLU A 174 -8.01 -9.06 4.74
N PHE A 175 -6.74 -8.81 4.43
CA PHE A 175 -5.99 -7.71 5.03
C PHE A 175 -6.71 -6.38 4.86
N PHE A 176 -6.96 -5.93 3.62
CA PHE A 176 -7.54 -4.60 3.43
C PHE A 176 -9.02 -4.51 3.84
N ARG A 177 -9.77 -5.61 3.83
CA ARG A 177 -11.16 -5.63 4.32
C ARG A 177 -11.25 -5.60 5.84
N SER A 178 -10.22 -6.11 6.52
CA SER A 178 -10.15 -6.10 7.99
C SER A 178 -9.61 -4.79 8.59
N LEU A 179 -9.03 -3.92 7.74
CA LEU A 179 -8.54 -2.59 8.13
C LEU A 179 -9.63 -1.79 8.82
N GLU A 180 -9.30 -1.30 10.00
CA GLU A 180 -10.16 -0.46 10.81
C GLU A 180 -9.32 0.72 11.30
N VAL A 181 -9.81 1.92 11.04
CA VAL A 181 -9.26 3.13 11.63
C VAL A 181 -9.86 3.29 13.01
N VAL A 182 -9.01 3.17 14.03
CA VAL A 182 -9.36 3.34 15.46
C VAL A 182 -9.27 4.81 15.86
N ASP A 183 -8.27 5.53 15.33
CA ASP A 183 -8.05 6.95 15.59
C ASP A 183 -7.89 7.73 14.28
N TYR A 184 -8.89 8.55 13.96
CA TYR A 184 -8.88 9.42 12.78
C TYR A 184 -8.01 10.67 12.96
N GLY A 185 -7.54 10.96 14.19
CA GLY A 185 -6.57 12.02 14.45
C GLY A 185 -5.24 11.80 13.70
N LEU A 186 -4.95 10.55 13.31
CA LEU A 186 -3.83 10.18 12.45
C LEU A 186 -3.76 10.98 11.14
N PHE A 187 -4.92 11.34 10.58
CA PHE A 187 -5.02 12.00 9.27
C PHE A 187 -5.13 13.51 9.37
N LEU A 188 -5.22 14.06 10.58
CA LEU A 188 -5.34 15.50 10.79
C LEU A 188 -3.95 16.11 10.95
N PRO A 189 -3.76 17.38 10.54
CA PRO A 189 -2.53 18.11 10.84
C PRO A 189 -2.32 18.14 12.36
N SER A 190 -1.11 17.85 12.82
CA SER A 190 -0.75 17.97 14.23
C SER A 190 -0.98 19.41 14.68
N SER A 191 -1.82 19.61 15.71
CA SER A 191 -2.22 20.91 16.25
C SER A 191 -1.11 21.65 17.03
N SER A 192 0.16 21.48 16.63
CA SER A 192 1.33 22.00 17.34
C SER A 192 1.97 23.26 16.73
N ASP A 193 1.33 23.91 15.76
CA ASP A 193 1.84 25.17 15.16
C ASP A 193 1.04 26.43 15.54
N ASP A 194 0.27 26.39 16.63
CA ASP A 194 -0.44 27.57 17.15
C ASP A 194 0.13 28.00 18.52
N ASN A 195 1.39 28.46 18.51
CA ASN A 195 1.94 29.23 19.63
C ASN A 195 3.11 30.13 19.23
N SER A 196 2.85 31.15 18.41
CA SER A 196 3.66 32.38 18.40
C SER A 196 2.79 33.59 18.74
N GLN A 197 2.58 33.75 20.05
CA GLN A 197 2.53 35.01 20.78
C GLN A 197 1.79 36.19 20.11
N SER A 198 0.48 36.25 20.38
CA SER A 198 -0.15 37.52 20.72
C SER A 198 0.21 37.87 22.16
N ASN A 199 1.04 38.90 22.35
CA ASN A 199 1.30 39.74 23.53
C ASN A 199 2.55 40.58 23.14
N ASP A 200 2.55 41.90 23.04
CA ASP A 200 1.99 42.88 23.96
C ASP A 200 1.56 44.19 23.28
N ILE A 201 0.52 44.75 23.89
CA ILE A 201 -0.03 46.09 23.76
C ILE A 201 0.74 47.02 24.74
N ILE A 202 1.05 48.24 24.26
CA ILE A 202 1.41 49.49 24.98
C ILE A 202 2.81 49.56 25.65
N MET A 203 3.64 50.51 25.18
CA MET A 203 4.07 51.68 25.98
C MET A 203 4.58 52.83 25.10
N SER A 204 3.96 53.99 25.34
CA SER A 204 4.41 55.40 25.18
C SER A 204 4.93 55.88 23.83
#